data_AF-A0A6J6YSQ2-F1
#
_entry.id   AF-A0A6J6YSQ2-F1
#
_cell.length_a   1.000
_cell.length_b   1.000
_cell.length_c   1.000
_cell.angle_alpha   90.00
_cell.angle_beta   90.00
_cell.angle_gamma   90.00
#
_symmetry.space_group_name_H-M   'P 1'
#
loop_
_entity.id
_entity.type
_entity.pdbx_description
1 polymer ?
#
loop_
_entity_poly.entity_id
_entity_poly.type
_entity_poly.pdbx_seq_one_letter_code
_entity_poly.pdbx_strand_id
1 'polypeptide(L)'
;MLAAVAAGTLALQACGETTIVAVTTTSTTVVNATTTLPAGTAAQLVVKLRDTAFLLSPAMIDGRGKQVMEELDRLWDAIKAQLPRTAFVESAGHQIDLMRAGVERKRAADVDKAALHLDAIADAGLAGLQGA
;
A
#
# COMPACT_ATOMS: atom_id res chain seq x y z
N MET A 1 21.27 -26.51 40.99
CA MET A 1 21.17 -26.37 39.52
C MET A 1 20.77 -24.93 39.23
N LEU A 2 21.71 -24.14 38.72
CA LEU A 2 21.54 -22.71 38.46
C LEU A 2 21.50 -22.52 36.94
N ALA A 3 20.32 -22.29 36.37
CA ALA A 3 20.16 -22.05 34.94
C ALA A 3 20.44 -20.57 34.65
N ALA A 4 21.61 -20.28 34.08
CA ALA A 4 21.99 -18.95 33.63
C ALA A 4 21.24 -18.59 32.34
N VAL A 5 20.42 -17.55 32.39
CA VAL A 5 19.81 -16.90 31.21
C VAL A 5 20.89 -16.08 30.53
N ALA A 6 21.36 -16.54 29.37
CA ALA A 6 22.27 -15.79 28.52
C ALA A 6 21.47 -14.76 27.70
N ALA A 7 21.55 -13.49 28.09
CA ALA A 7 21.04 -12.37 27.32
C ALA A 7 22.04 -12.04 26.20
N GLY A 8 21.76 -12.49 24.98
CA GLY A 8 22.55 -12.17 23.79
C GLY A 8 22.20 -10.80 23.25
N THR A 9 23.04 -9.81 23.51
CA THR A 9 23.00 -8.48 22.87
C THR A 9 23.46 -8.59 21.41
N LEU A 10 22.54 -8.52 20.44
CA LEU A 10 22.91 -8.32 19.04
C LEU A 10 23.22 -6.84 18.79
N ALA A 11 24.48 -6.46 18.99
CA ALA A 11 25.01 -5.21 18.50
C ALA A 11 25.26 -5.32 16.98
N LEU A 12 24.36 -4.76 16.17
CA LEU A 12 24.60 -4.51 14.74
C LEU A 12 25.58 -3.32 14.61
N GLN A 13 26.87 -3.59 14.82
CA GLN A 13 27.97 -2.70 14.44
C GLN A 13 28.43 -3.10 13.04
N ALA A 14 27.84 -2.50 12.01
CA ALA A 14 28.33 -2.60 10.64
C ALA A 14 27.86 -1.38 9.81
N CYS A 15 28.35 -0.20 10.16
CA CYS A 15 28.55 0.85 9.15
C CYS A 15 30.06 1.01 9.03
N GLY A 16 30.68 0.09 8.28
CA GLY A 16 32.07 0.25 7.86
C GLY A 16 32.14 1.48 6.96
N GLU A 17 32.97 2.44 7.37
CA GLU A 17 33.27 3.63 6.59
C GLU A 17 34.08 3.21 5.36
N THR A 18 33.44 3.23 4.18
CA THR A 18 34.11 2.90 2.91
C THR A 18 34.65 4.17 2.29
N THR A 19 35.94 4.46 2.50
CA THR A 19 36.65 5.51 1.74
C THR A 19 36.98 4.98 0.35
N ILE A 20 36.30 5.47 -0.69
CA ILE A 20 36.64 5.17 -2.09
C ILE A 20 37.47 6.33 -2.64
N VAL A 21 38.79 6.14 -2.75
CA VAL A 21 39.66 7.01 -3.55
C VAL A 21 39.96 6.30 -4.88
N ALA A 22 39.17 6.58 -5.90
CA ALA A 22 39.52 6.31 -7.29
C ALA A 22 38.74 7.25 -8.21
N VAL A 23 39.43 8.27 -8.72
CA VAL A 23 38.96 9.10 -9.82
C VAL A 23 39.07 8.26 -11.10
N THR A 24 37.93 7.78 -11.58
CA THR A 24 37.76 7.38 -12.98
C THR A 24 36.33 7.77 -13.36
N THR A 25 36.20 8.74 -14.25
CA THR A 25 34.92 9.26 -14.74
C THR A 25 34.16 8.17 -15.50
N THR A 26 33.25 7.49 -14.81
CA THR A 26 32.11 6.80 -15.42
C THR A 26 30.87 7.54 -14.93
N SER A 27 30.24 8.29 -15.84
CA SER A 27 28.99 8.99 -15.54
C SER A 27 27.86 7.97 -15.44
N THR A 28 27.71 7.36 -14.27
CA THR A 28 26.52 6.58 -13.92
C THR A 28 25.41 7.59 -13.69
N THR A 29 24.55 7.80 -14.68
CA THR A 29 23.31 8.55 -14.49
C THR A 29 22.47 7.78 -13.47
N VAL A 30 22.51 8.22 -12.20
CA VAL A 30 21.61 7.74 -11.17
C VAL A 30 20.22 8.23 -11.56
N VAL A 31 19.43 7.36 -12.18
CA VAL A 31 18.01 7.60 -12.38
C VAL A 31 17.37 7.49 -11.00
N ASN A 32 17.25 8.61 -10.29
CA ASN A 32 16.37 8.70 -9.13
C ASN A 32 14.95 8.42 -9.62
N ALA A 33 14.49 7.18 -9.48
CA ALA A 33 13.09 6.84 -9.66
C ALA A 33 12.30 7.54 -8.55
N THR A 34 11.83 8.75 -8.82
CA THR A 34 10.91 9.45 -7.93
C THR A 34 9.56 8.74 -8.03
N THR A 35 9.33 7.75 -7.18
CA THR A 35 8.01 7.15 -7.01
C THR A 35 7.12 8.17 -6.29
N THR A 36 6.38 8.96 -7.06
CA THR A 36 5.44 9.93 -6.51
C THR A 36 4.20 9.19 -6.02
N LEU A 37 4.06 9.05 -4.69
CA LEU A 37 2.80 8.59 -4.11
C LEU A 37 1.70 9.63 -4.37
N PRO A 38 0.43 9.20 -4.53
CA PRO A 38 -0.70 10.11 -4.61
C PRO A 38 -0.72 11.13 -3.45
N ALA A 39 -0.78 12.41 -3.79
CA ALA A 39 -0.85 13.49 -2.81
C ALA A 39 -2.30 13.76 -2.37
N GLY A 40 -2.47 14.14 -1.10
CA GLY A 40 -3.76 14.46 -0.49
C GLY A 40 -3.81 14.08 0.99
N THR A 41 -4.87 14.50 1.68
CA THR A 41 -5.14 14.04 3.05
C THR A 41 -5.63 12.59 3.05
N ALA A 42 -5.45 11.87 4.15
CA ALA A 42 -5.94 10.51 4.29
C ALA A 42 -7.44 10.37 3.91
N ALA A 43 -8.28 11.31 4.34
CA ALA A 43 -9.70 11.31 3.97
C ALA A 43 -9.93 11.45 2.46
N GLN A 44 -9.21 12.35 1.79
CA GLN A 44 -9.29 12.51 0.33
C GLN A 44 -8.81 11.25 -0.40
N LEU A 45 -7.75 10.61 0.09
CA LEU A 45 -7.23 9.39 -0.49
C LEU A 45 -8.20 8.21 -0.31
N VAL A 46 -8.87 8.10 0.84
CA VAL A 46 -9.89 7.07 1.08
C VAL A 46 -11.09 7.24 0.14
N VAL A 47 -11.55 8.47 -0.08
CA VAL A 47 -12.62 8.74 -1.07
C VAL A 47 -12.19 8.30 -2.48
N LYS A 48 -10.97 8.67 -2.91
CA LYS A 48 -10.44 8.23 -4.20
C LYS A 48 -10.30 6.72 -4.30
N LEU A 49 -9.82 6.06 -3.24
CA LEU A 49 -9.69 4.60 -3.18
C LEU A 49 -11.04 3.92 -3.42
N ARG A 50 -12.10 4.40 -2.75
CA ARG A 50 -13.47 3.90 -2.93
C ARG A 50 -13.91 4.07 -4.39
N ASP A 51 -13.77 5.27 -4.94
CA ASP A 51 -14.24 5.56 -6.29
C ASP A 51 -13.50 4.68 -7.32
N THR A 52 -12.17 4.52 -7.17
CA THR A 52 -11.35 3.63 -8.01
C THR A 52 -11.74 2.16 -7.86
N ALA A 53 -12.14 1.71 -6.67
CA ALA A 53 -12.61 0.34 -6.46
C ALA A 53 -13.88 0.02 -7.28
N PHE A 54 -14.84 0.95 -7.33
CA PHE A 54 -16.05 0.79 -8.14
C PHE A 54 -15.77 0.87 -9.65
N LEU A 55 -14.69 1.51 -10.07
CA LEU A 55 -14.24 1.52 -11.46
C LEU A 55 -13.53 0.22 -11.88
N LEU A 56 -13.13 -0.64 -10.94
CA LEU A 56 -12.30 -1.80 -11.25
C LEU A 56 -13.05 -2.87 -12.06
N SER A 57 -14.30 -3.19 -11.69
CA SER A 57 -15.12 -4.16 -12.43
C SER A 57 -15.40 -3.76 -13.88
N PRO A 58 -15.89 -2.54 -14.20
CA PRO A 58 -16.03 -2.11 -15.58
C PRO A 58 -14.68 -2.05 -16.31
N ALA A 59 -13.60 -1.63 -15.64
CA ALA A 59 -12.27 -1.65 -16.23
C ALA A 59 -11.78 -3.09 -16.55
N MET A 60 -12.15 -4.09 -15.77
CA MET A 60 -11.85 -5.49 -16.09
C MET A 60 -12.56 -5.95 -17.36
N ILE A 61 -13.81 -5.52 -17.57
CA ILE A 61 -14.57 -5.80 -18.80
C ILE A 61 -13.88 -5.16 -20.01
N ASP A 62 -13.36 -3.94 -19.85
CA ASP A 62 -12.58 -3.22 -20.87
C ASP A 62 -11.13 -3.71 -21.04
N GLY A 63 -10.70 -4.75 -20.30
CA GLY A 63 -9.32 -5.26 -20.34
C GLY A 63 -8.28 -4.39 -19.62
N ARG A 64 -8.70 -3.33 -18.91
CA ARG A 64 -7.87 -2.40 -18.13
C ARG A 64 -7.77 -2.76 -16.64
N GLY A 65 -8.34 -3.89 -16.21
CA GLY A 65 -8.43 -4.27 -14.80
C GLY A 65 -7.09 -4.26 -14.04
N LYS A 66 -6.00 -4.75 -14.66
CA LYS A 66 -4.66 -4.72 -14.02
C LYS A 66 -4.14 -3.30 -13.80
N GLN A 67 -4.32 -2.42 -14.78
CA GLN A 67 -3.91 -1.01 -14.68
C GLN A 67 -4.66 -0.30 -13.56
N VAL A 68 -5.98 -0.50 -13.45
CA VAL A 68 -6.78 0.13 -12.39
C VAL A 68 -6.45 -0.47 -11.02
N MET A 69 -6.13 -1.76 -10.94
CA MET A 69 -5.65 -2.38 -9.71
C MET A 69 -4.32 -1.76 -9.24
N GLU A 70 -3.39 -1.47 -10.14
CA GLU A 70 -2.14 -0.78 -9.79
C GLU A 70 -2.37 0.64 -9.27
N GLU A 71 -3.36 1.35 -9.82
CA GLU A 71 -3.75 2.66 -9.29
C GLU A 71 -4.33 2.54 -7.87
N LEU A 72 -5.19 1.55 -7.66
CA LEU A 72 -5.79 1.24 -6.37
C LEU A 72 -4.72 0.87 -5.32
N ASP A 73 -3.68 0.12 -5.72
CA ASP A 73 -2.53 -0.19 -4.86
C ASP A 73 -1.73 1.05 -4.46
N ARG A 74 -1.47 1.97 -5.40
CA ARG A 74 -0.75 3.22 -5.10
C ARG A 74 -1.54 4.09 -4.14
N LEU A 75 -2.86 4.18 -4.31
CA LEU A 75 -3.74 4.89 -3.37
C LEU A 75 -3.68 4.23 -1.99
N TRP A 76 -3.72 2.90 -1.94
CA TRP A 76 -3.65 2.16 -0.70
C TRP A 76 -2.33 2.34 0.05
N ASP A 77 -1.20 2.30 -0.66
CA ASP A 77 0.10 2.55 -0.06
C ASP A 77 0.22 3.97 0.51
N ALA A 78 -0.35 4.96 -0.17
CA ALA A 78 -0.40 6.33 0.34
C ALA A 78 -1.26 6.47 1.61
N ILE A 79 -2.38 5.73 1.70
CA ILE A 79 -3.22 5.71 2.90
C ILE A 79 -2.47 5.05 4.07
N LYS A 80 -1.85 3.89 3.85
CA LYS A 80 -1.05 3.19 4.89
C LYS A 80 0.13 4.01 5.40
N ALA A 81 0.71 4.87 4.56
CA ALA A 81 1.79 5.76 4.98
C ALA A 81 1.31 6.89 5.92
N GLN A 82 0.03 7.27 5.86
CA GLN A 82 -0.53 8.36 6.66
C GLN A 82 -1.31 7.88 7.89
N LEU A 83 -1.81 6.64 7.88
CA LEU A 83 -2.62 6.08 8.95
C LEU A 83 -1.86 5.01 9.74
N PRO A 84 -1.95 5.00 11.07
CA PRO A 84 -1.44 3.90 11.87
C PRO A 84 -2.21 2.61 11.55
N ARG A 85 -1.68 1.46 11.96
CA ARG A 85 -2.35 0.17 11.80
C ARG A 85 -3.60 0.10 12.68
N THR A 86 -4.76 0.41 12.09
CA THR A 86 -6.08 0.38 12.72
C THR A 86 -6.93 -0.75 12.15
N ALA A 87 -8.07 -1.04 12.81
CA ALA A 87 -9.07 -1.98 12.28
C ALA A 87 -9.57 -1.58 10.88
N PHE A 88 -9.69 -0.28 10.60
CA PHE A 88 -9.96 0.22 9.25
C PHE A 88 -8.86 -0.20 8.27
N VAL A 89 -7.59 0.03 8.62
CA VAL A 89 -6.47 -0.31 7.72
C VAL A 89 -6.43 -1.81 7.42
N GLU A 90 -6.62 -2.66 8.43
CA GLU A 90 -6.61 -4.11 8.23
C GLU A 90 -7.80 -4.61 7.40
N SER A 91 -9.01 -4.12 7.69
CA SER A 91 -10.22 -4.56 6.98
C SER A 91 -10.27 -4.07 5.54
N ALA A 92 -9.91 -2.80 5.28
CA ALA A 92 -9.80 -2.28 3.93
C ALA A 92 -8.69 -3.00 3.15
N GLY A 93 -7.52 -3.22 3.76
CA GLY A 93 -6.43 -3.98 3.14
C GLY A 93 -6.86 -5.38 2.71
N HIS A 94 -7.64 -6.08 3.55
CA HIS A 94 -8.19 -7.39 3.19
C HIS A 94 -9.12 -7.33 1.96
N GLN A 95 -9.99 -6.33 1.84
CA GLN A 95 -10.85 -6.20 0.65
C GLN A 95 -10.03 -5.92 -0.62
N ILE A 96 -8.96 -5.14 -0.51
CA ILE A 96 -8.05 -4.86 -1.63
C ILE A 96 -7.34 -6.14 -2.10
N ASP A 97 -6.93 -7.01 -1.18
CA ASP A 97 -6.36 -8.32 -1.53
C ASP A 97 -7.38 -9.22 -2.24
N LEU A 98 -8.66 -9.18 -1.83
CA LEU A 98 -9.73 -9.89 -2.52
C LEU A 98 -9.96 -9.34 -3.93
N MET A 99 -9.91 -8.01 -4.12
CA MET A 99 -9.98 -7.39 -5.44
C MET A 99 -8.82 -7.83 -6.32
N ARG A 100 -7.59 -7.83 -5.80
CA ARG A 100 -6.40 -8.33 -6.51
C ARG A 100 -6.59 -9.76 -6.98
N ALA A 101 -7.09 -10.64 -6.09
CA ALA A 101 -7.39 -12.02 -6.44
C ALA A 101 -8.50 -12.13 -7.49
N GLY A 102 -9.53 -11.28 -7.42
CA GLY A 102 -10.60 -11.19 -8.40
C GLY A 102 -10.09 -10.77 -9.79
N VAL A 103 -9.22 -9.76 -9.86
CA VAL A 103 -8.56 -9.31 -11.10
C VAL A 103 -7.73 -10.43 -11.71
N GLU A 104 -6.89 -11.10 -10.91
CA GLU A 104 -6.02 -12.18 -11.41
C GLU A 104 -6.83 -13.36 -11.94
N ARG A 105 -7.95 -13.68 -11.28
CA ARG A 105 -8.86 -14.75 -11.69
C ARG A 105 -9.86 -14.33 -12.77
N LYS A 106 -9.85 -13.07 -13.20
CA LYS A 106 -10.82 -12.47 -14.14
C LYS A 106 -12.28 -12.61 -13.68
N ARG A 107 -12.54 -12.48 -12.38
CA ARG A 107 -13.89 -12.60 -11.77
C ARG A 107 -14.40 -11.23 -11.31
N ALA A 108 -15.03 -10.50 -12.23
CA ALA A 108 -15.56 -9.15 -11.96
C ALA A 108 -16.57 -9.11 -10.79
N ALA A 109 -17.44 -10.12 -10.67
CA ALA A 109 -18.40 -10.20 -9.58
C ALA A 109 -17.75 -10.31 -8.17
N ASP A 110 -16.58 -10.95 -8.07
CA ASP A 110 -15.85 -11.01 -6.79
C ASP A 110 -15.31 -9.61 -6.42
N VAL A 111 -14.85 -8.86 -7.43
CA VAL A 111 -14.37 -7.48 -7.26
C VAL A 111 -15.52 -6.56 -6.85
N ASP A 112 -16.68 -6.64 -7.51
CA ASP A 112 -17.85 -5.84 -7.16
C ASP A 112 -18.29 -6.06 -5.70
N LYS A 113 -18.31 -7.32 -5.26
CA LYS A 113 -18.63 -7.66 -3.87
C LYS A 113 -17.61 -7.07 -2.90
N ALA A 114 -16.32 -7.18 -3.21
CA ALA A 114 -15.27 -6.58 -2.38
C ALA A 114 -15.36 -5.04 -2.36
N ALA A 115 -15.76 -4.40 -3.47
CA ALA A 115 -15.94 -2.96 -3.55
C ALA A 115 -17.08 -2.47 -2.66
N LEU A 116 -18.21 -3.17 -2.66
CA LEU A 116 -19.33 -2.88 -1.76
C LEU A 116 -18.93 -3.00 -0.27
N HIS A 117 -18.10 -4.01 0.07
CA HIS A 117 -17.60 -4.14 1.44
C HIS A 117 -16.59 -3.04 1.78
N LEU A 118 -15.71 -2.68 0.85
CA LEU A 118 -14.76 -1.59 1.03
C LEU A 118 -15.46 -0.25 1.23
N ASP A 119 -16.57 0.00 0.52
CA ASP A 119 -17.39 1.20 0.68
C ASP A 119 -17.93 1.34 2.11
N ALA A 120 -18.54 0.28 2.64
CA ALA A 120 -19.04 0.27 4.02
C ALA A 120 -17.90 0.49 5.06
N ILE A 121 -16.71 -0.05 4.81
CA ILE A 121 -15.53 0.14 5.66
C ILE A 121 -15.00 1.59 5.53
N ALA A 122 -14.98 2.14 4.32
CA ALA A 122 -14.53 3.50 4.03
C ALA A 122 -15.42 4.55 4.68
N ASP A 123 -16.74 4.39 4.66
CA ASP A 123 -17.67 5.29 5.34
C ASP A 123 -17.43 5.32 6.85
N ALA A 124 -17.24 4.14 7.48
CA ALA A 124 -16.91 4.05 8.90
C ALA A 124 -15.54 4.67 9.22
N GLY A 125 -14.54 4.44 8.37
CA GLY A 125 -13.20 5.01 8.52
C GLY A 125 -13.18 6.54 8.38
N LEU A 126 -13.91 7.08 7.40
CA LEU A 126 -14.02 8.53 7.17
C LEU A 126 -14.68 9.25 8.34
N ALA A 127 -15.74 8.67 8.92
CA ALA A 127 -16.36 9.23 10.13
C ALA A 127 -15.35 9.35 11.29
N GLY A 128 -14.48 8.34 11.45
CA GLY A 128 -13.40 8.36 12.45
C GLY A 128 -12.31 9.41 12.17
N LEU A 129 -12.02 9.70 10.90
CA LEU A 129 -11.03 10.71 10.48
C LEU A 129 -11.53 12.15 10.59
N GLN A 130 -12.85 12.36 10.56
CA GLN A 130 -13.48 13.69 10.68
C GLN A 130 -13.79 14.07 12.14
N GLY A 131 -13.83 13.09 13.04
CA GLY A 131 -14.11 13.31 14.47
C GLY A 131 -12.88 13.32 15.38
N ALA A 132 -11.67 13.20 14.83
CA ALA A 132 -10.38 13.22 15.53
C ALA A 132 -9.66 14.56 15.28
#